data_AF-A0A363P0B5-F1
#
_entry.id   AF-A0A363P0B5-F1
#
_cell.length_a   1.000
_cell.length_b   1.000
_cell.length_c   1.000
_cell.angle_alpha   90.00
_cell.angle_beta   90.00
_cell.angle_gamma   90.00
#
_symmetry.space_group_name_H-M   'P 1'
#
loop_
_entity.id
_entity.type
_entity.pdbx_description
1 polymer ?
#
loop_
_entity_poly.entity_id
_entity_poly.type
_entity_poly.pdbx_seq_one_letter_code
_entity_poly.pdbx_strand_id
1 'polypeptide(L)'
;MRLLKLVLLMLLLQAKQVSYGQSDQELKLVQALLDFNSAISNQDSDTKATLSKAFEGRLIQALEQEDIVRFKTFGRVLDSLNSAFSFKKSGEYELFTLRNNFEHWNYVLKNKQVIHKQERTFDYFYALYSLDQHRYLLIKRMDELSFSCYKAHLYEDNSGLIDSNNHFLSVCSWTNVDESLLQNIPSPESDQLHKDHLKSYAPIPIKFDAKNKEISYSFSRQSDGKKITRKARYLHGGFVIKSYDARMFEE
;
A
#
# COMPACT_ATOMS: atom_id res chain seq x y z
N MET A 1 -8.50 3.73 -28.55
CA MET A 1 -9.26 4.87 -27.96
C MET A 1 -10.79 4.70 -27.89
N ARG A 2 -11.46 3.81 -28.66
CA ARG A 2 -12.92 3.67 -28.62
C ARG A 2 -13.46 2.68 -27.57
N LEU A 3 -12.74 1.60 -27.25
CA LEU A 3 -13.19 0.59 -26.28
C LEU A 3 -13.23 1.10 -24.84
N LEU A 4 -12.19 1.78 -24.36
CA LEU A 4 -12.12 2.25 -22.97
C LEU A 4 -13.24 3.24 -22.64
N LYS A 5 -13.55 4.15 -23.58
CA LYS A 5 -14.69 5.07 -23.46
C LYS A 5 -16.03 4.34 -23.47
N LEU A 6 -16.17 3.26 -24.25
CA LEU A 6 -17.38 2.44 -24.27
C LEU A 6 -17.57 1.67 -22.95
N VAL A 7 -16.49 1.11 -22.40
CA VAL A 7 -16.49 0.40 -21.12
C VAL A 7 -16.82 1.37 -20.00
N LEU A 8 -16.21 2.55 -19.98
CA LEU A 8 -16.49 3.61 -19.01
C LEU A 8 -17.94 4.12 -19.12
N LEU A 9 -18.46 4.30 -20.33
CA LEU A 9 -19.85 4.69 -20.56
C LEU A 9 -20.82 3.59 -20.13
N MET A 10 -20.51 2.31 -20.38
CA MET A 10 -21.29 1.18 -19.88
C MET A 10 -21.24 1.10 -18.36
N LEU A 11 -20.09 1.34 -17.72
CA LEU A 11 -19.96 1.41 -16.26
C LEU A 11 -20.76 2.57 -15.67
N LEU A 12 -20.76 3.74 -16.32
CA LEU A 12 -21.60 4.89 -15.96
C LEU A 12 -23.10 4.59 -16.10
N LEU A 13 -23.50 3.89 -17.18
CA LEU A 13 -24.88 3.46 -17.41
C LEU A 13 -25.32 2.40 -16.40
N GLN A 14 -24.44 1.45 -16.05
CA GLN A 14 -24.69 0.45 -15.02
C GLN A 14 -24.77 1.09 -13.63
N ALA A 15 -23.88 2.03 -13.30
CA ALA A 15 -23.94 2.77 -12.03
C ALA A 15 -25.25 3.57 -11.90
N LYS A 16 -25.79 4.12 -13.00
CA LYS A 16 -27.10 4.79 -12.99
C LYS A 16 -28.30 3.84 -12.85
N GLN A 17 -28.16 2.56 -13.17
CA GLN A 17 -29.24 1.56 -13.09
C GLN A 17 -29.29 0.80 -11.75
N VAL A 18 -28.28 0.94 -10.88
CA VAL A 18 -28.19 0.24 -9.57
C VAL A 18 -28.87 1.08 -8.46
N SER A 19 -30.15 1.43 -8.65
CA SER A 19 -30.91 2.31 -7.71
C SER A 19 -31.67 1.57 -6.60
N TYR A 20 -31.26 0.36 -6.21
CA TYR A 20 -31.88 -0.34 -5.06
C TYR A 20 -30.84 -0.61 -3.98
N GLY A 21 -30.81 0.26 -2.96
CA GLY A 21 -30.05 0.07 -1.71
C GLY A 21 -28.70 0.77 -1.58
N GLN A 22 -28.31 1.65 -2.51
CA GLN A 22 -27.08 2.46 -2.37
C GLN A 22 -27.31 3.73 -1.54
N SER A 23 -26.32 4.12 -0.73
CA SER A 23 -26.33 5.43 -0.07
C SER A 23 -25.98 6.54 -1.07
N ASP A 24 -26.51 7.75 -0.87
CA ASP A 24 -26.18 8.94 -1.67
C ASP A 24 -24.66 9.24 -1.65
N GLN A 25 -23.99 8.92 -0.54
CA GLN A 25 -22.54 9.05 -0.39
C GLN A 25 -21.77 8.07 -1.28
N GLU A 26 -22.19 6.80 -1.35
CA GLU A 26 -21.55 5.81 -2.23
C GLU A 26 -21.66 6.25 -3.70
N LEU A 27 -22.83 6.73 -4.12
CA LEU A 27 -23.03 7.20 -5.49
C LEU A 27 -22.13 8.39 -5.83
N LYS A 28 -22.04 9.37 -4.93
CA LYS A 28 -21.15 10.54 -5.08
C LYS A 28 -19.68 10.13 -5.16
N LEU A 29 -19.25 9.17 -4.35
CA LEU A 29 -17.89 8.64 -4.37
C LEU A 29 -17.57 7.92 -5.69
N VAL A 30 -18.50 7.07 -6.15
CA VAL A 30 -18.38 6.36 -7.44
C VAL A 30 -18.27 7.34 -8.60
N GLN A 31 -19.14 8.36 -8.65
CA GLN A 31 -19.10 9.36 -9.71
C GLN A 31 -17.76 10.11 -9.73
N ALA A 32 -17.28 10.57 -8.57
CA ALA A 32 -16.00 11.27 -8.47
C ALA A 32 -14.81 10.40 -8.92
N LEU A 33 -14.83 9.10 -8.60
CA LEU A 33 -13.82 8.15 -9.07
C LEU A 33 -13.82 8.01 -10.60
N LEU A 34 -15.00 7.89 -11.21
CA LEU A 34 -15.15 7.75 -12.65
C LEU A 34 -14.72 9.01 -13.39
N ASP A 35 -15.08 10.19 -12.89
CA ASP A 35 -14.66 11.47 -13.45
C ASP A 35 -13.14 11.63 -13.40
N PHE A 36 -12.52 11.31 -12.26
CA PHE A 36 -11.07 11.35 -12.11
C PHE A 36 -10.33 10.40 -13.08
N ASN A 37 -10.79 9.15 -13.21
CA ASN A 37 -10.18 8.19 -14.15
C ASN A 37 -10.38 8.60 -15.62
N SER A 38 -11.48 9.28 -15.94
CA SER A 38 -11.72 9.85 -17.26
C SER A 38 -10.70 10.94 -17.59
N ALA A 39 -10.39 11.81 -16.62
CA ALA A 39 -9.41 12.88 -16.81
C ALA A 39 -7.98 12.35 -16.95
N ILE A 40 -7.61 11.31 -16.20
CA ILE A 40 -6.31 10.61 -16.38
C ILE A 40 -6.15 10.15 -17.84
N SER A 41 -7.22 9.60 -18.42
CA SER A 41 -7.21 9.07 -19.79
C SER A 41 -7.09 10.17 -20.87
N ASN A 42 -7.45 11.42 -20.56
CA ASN A 42 -7.47 12.54 -21.49
C ASN A 42 -6.23 13.47 -21.38
N GLN A 43 -5.28 13.18 -20.47
CA GLN A 43 -4.03 13.93 -20.28
C GLN A 43 -4.19 15.44 -19.98
N ASP A 44 -5.33 15.88 -19.44
CA ASP A 44 -5.55 17.26 -19.01
C ASP A 44 -5.10 17.44 -17.54
N SER A 45 -4.00 18.15 -17.32
CA SER A 45 -3.33 18.26 -16.00
C SER A 45 -4.15 19.02 -14.96
N ASP A 46 -4.80 20.12 -15.35
CA ASP A 46 -5.49 21.02 -14.42
C ASP A 46 -6.85 20.43 -14.03
N THR A 47 -7.54 19.85 -15.01
CA THR A 47 -8.77 19.08 -14.76
C THR A 47 -8.46 17.85 -13.90
N LYS A 48 -7.34 17.16 -14.12
CA LYS A 48 -6.91 16.01 -13.30
C LYS A 48 -6.69 16.42 -11.84
N ALA A 49 -5.98 17.53 -11.58
CA ALA A 49 -5.72 17.98 -10.21
C ALA A 49 -7.02 18.33 -9.46
N THR A 50 -7.94 19.02 -10.14
CA THR A 50 -9.25 19.41 -9.56
C THR A 50 -10.09 18.18 -9.22
N LEU A 51 -10.21 17.24 -10.16
CA LEU A 51 -11.00 16.01 -9.95
C LEU A 51 -10.35 15.08 -8.92
N SER A 52 -9.02 15.04 -8.84
CA SER A 52 -8.32 14.30 -7.79
C SER A 52 -8.70 14.80 -6.40
N LYS A 53 -8.70 16.13 -6.19
CA LYS A 53 -9.10 16.72 -4.91
C LYS A 53 -10.58 16.48 -4.60
N ALA A 54 -11.44 16.53 -5.61
CA ALA A 54 -12.87 16.24 -5.44
C ALA A 54 -13.10 14.78 -5.02
N PHE A 55 -12.42 13.83 -5.66
CA PHE A 55 -12.45 12.43 -5.29
C PHE A 55 -11.93 12.20 -3.87
N GLU A 56 -10.77 12.76 -3.55
CA GLU A 56 -10.15 12.67 -2.22
C GLU A 56 -11.08 13.17 -1.12
N GLY A 57 -11.70 14.35 -1.30
CA GLY A 57 -12.65 14.90 -0.34
C GLY A 57 -13.88 13.99 -0.12
N ARG A 58 -14.40 13.37 -1.19
CA ARG A 58 -15.50 12.40 -1.09
C ARG A 58 -15.07 11.11 -0.39
N LEU A 59 -13.85 10.65 -0.64
CA LEU A 59 -13.30 9.46 -0.01
C LEU A 59 -13.14 9.67 1.50
N ILE A 60 -12.58 10.80 1.92
CA ILE A 60 -12.47 11.16 3.35
C ILE A 60 -13.86 11.21 4.00
N GLN A 61 -14.82 11.92 3.39
CA GLN A 61 -16.20 11.97 3.90
C GLN A 61 -16.82 10.57 4.05
N ALA A 62 -16.62 9.67 3.08
CA ALA A 62 -17.12 8.31 3.15
C ALA A 62 -16.45 7.50 4.28
N LEU A 63 -15.14 7.65 4.47
CA LEU A 63 -14.40 6.96 5.53
C LEU A 63 -14.80 7.41 6.94
N GLU A 64 -15.09 8.70 7.10
CA GLU A 64 -15.42 9.30 8.40
C GLU A 64 -16.89 9.13 8.79
N GLN A 65 -17.80 9.07 7.82
CA GLN A 65 -19.24 9.06 8.09
C GLN A 65 -19.88 7.68 7.94
N GLU A 66 -19.31 6.79 7.13
CA GLU A 66 -19.90 5.51 6.78
C GLU A 66 -18.90 4.34 6.89
N ASP A 67 -19.43 3.13 6.73
CA ASP A 67 -18.64 1.90 6.70
C ASP A 67 -18.36 1.51 5.25
N ILE A 68 -17.26 2.04 4.69
CA ILE A 68 -16.91 1.89 3.26
C ILE A 68 -16.84 0.44 2.78
N VAL A 69 -16.60 -0.53 3.68
CA VAL A 69 -16.61 -1.96 3.34
C VAL A 69 -17.98 -2.46 2.88
N ARG A 70 -19.05 -1.71 3.16
CA ARG A 70 -20.43 -2.00 2.72
C ARG A 70 -20.74 -1.47 1.33
N PHE A 71 -19.87 -0.63 0.75
CA PHE A 71 -20.08 0.00 -0.55
C PHE A 71 -19.78 -1.00 -1.68
N LYS A 72 -20.77 -1.85 -1.97
CA LYS A 72 -20.65 -2.93 -2.96
C LYS A 72 -20.43 -2.40 -4.39
N THR A 73 -21.06 -1.29 -4.75
CA THR A 73 -20.91 -0.71 -6.09
C THR A 73 -19.56 -0.04 -6.22
N PHE A 74 -19.09 0.64 -5.17
CA PHE A 74 -17.73 1.17 -5.16
C PHE A 74 -16.70 0.07 -5.37
N GLY A 75 -16.83 -1.06 -4.65
CA GLY A 75 -15.98 -2.25 -4.86
C GLY A 75 -16.00 -2.76 -6.30
N ARG A 76 -17.19 -2.93 -6.90
CA ARG A 76 -17.34 -3.39 -8.30
C ARG A 76 -16.70 -2.44 -9.31
N VAL A 77 -16.81 -1.12 -9.09
CA VAL A 77 -16.19 -0.11 -9.96
C VAL A 77 -14.68 -0.12 -9.81
N LEU A 78 -14.15 -0.34 -8.60
CA LEU A 78 -12.72 -0.51 -8.41
C LEU A 78 -12.19 -1.74 -9.15
N ASP A 79 -12.88 -2.88 -9.04
CA ASP A 79 -12.50 -4.11 -9.73
C ASP A 79 -12.42 -3.91 -11.26
N SER A 80 -13.39 -3.19 -11.84
CA SER A 80 -13.39 -2.89 -13.29
C SER A 80 -12.28 -1.94 -13.73
N LEU A 81 -11.70 -1.18 -12.80
CA LEU A 81 -10.56 -0.29 -13.02
C LEU A 81 -9.22 -0.94 -12.62
N ASN A 82 -9.19 -2.25 -12.34
CA ASN A 82 -8.02 -2.96 -11.79
C ASN A 82 -7.46 -2.29 -10.51
N SER A 83 -8.37 -1.72 -9.73
CA SER A 83 -8.10 -1.04 -8.47
C SER A 83 -8.70 -1.84 -7.32
N ALA A 84 -8.19 -1.65 -6.11
CA ALA A 84 -8.73 -2.32 -4.94
C ALA A 84 -8.43 -1.49 -3.69
N PHE A 85 -9.28 -1.60 -2.67
CA PHE A 85 -8.96 -1.09 -1.35
C PHE A 85 -8.77 -2.22 -0.34
N SER A 86 -8.02 -1.92 0.71
CA SER A 86 -7.94 -2.74 1.90
C SER A 86 -8.29 -1.89 3.12
N PHE A 87 -8.92 -2.53 4.09
CA PHE A 87 -9.33 -1.90 5.33
C PHE A 87 -9.01 -2.82 6.50
N LYS A 88 -8.24 -2.34 7.46
CA LYS A 88 -7.79 -3.10 8.63
C LYS A 88 -8.08 -2.31 9.90
N LYS A 89 -8.42 -2.98 11.00
CA LYS A 89 -8.65 -2.34 12.30
C LYS A 89 -7.62 -2.80 13.32
N SER A 90 -7.22 -1.91 14.22
CA SER A 90 -6.25 -2.17 15.29
C SER A 90 -6.53 -1.27 16.48
N GLY A 91 -7.28 -1.78 17.46
CA GLY A 91 -7.80 -0.97 18.57
C GLY A 91 -8.75 0.12 18.06
N GLU A 92 -8.49 1.37 18.46
CA GLU A 92 -9.24 2.56 18.03
C GLU A 92 -8.87 3.04 16.62
N TYR A 93 -7.85 2.45 16.02
CA TYR A 93 -7.36 2.87 14.72
C TYR A 93 -7.89 2.01 13.57
N GLU A 94 -8.13 2.66 12.44
CA GLU A 94 -8.47 2.03 11.17
C GLU A 94 -7.43 2.41 10.12
N LEU A 95 -7.01 1.43 9.31
CA LEU A 95 -6.06 1.59 8.23
C LEU A 95 -6.79 1.37 6.91
N PHE A 96 -6.84 2.39 6.08
CA PHE A 96 -7.40 2.30 4.73
C PHE A 96 -6.31 2.54 3.69
N THR A 97 -6.25 1.66 2.70
CA THR A 97 -5.35 1.79 1.55
C THR A 97 -6.15 1.52 0.30
N LEU A 98 -6.27 2.50 -0.58
CA LEU A 98 -6.80 2.35 -1.93
C LEU A 98 -5.64 2.35 -2.93
N ARG A 99 -5.52 1.28 -3.71
CA ARG A 99 -4.59 1.18 -4.83
C ARG A 99 -5.34 1.38 -6.15
N ASN A 100 -4.82 2.29 -6.96
CA ASN A 100 -5.08 2.34 -8.41
C ASN A 100 -3.78 1.97 -9.15
N ASN A 101 -3.86 1.67 -10.45
CA ASN A 101 -2.76 1.20 -11.31
C ASN A 101 -1.45 2.01 -11.23
N PHE A 102 -1.48 3.24 -10.73
CA PHE A 102 -0.32 4.14 -10.70
C PHE A 102 0.03 4.66 -9.30
N GLU A 103 -0.92 4.68 -8.37
CA GLU A 103 -0.84 5.50 -7.16
C GLU A 103 -1.67 4.88 -6.02
N HIS A 104 -1.25 5.13 -4.78
CA HIS A 104 -1.98 4.75 -3.57
C HIS A 104 -2.57 5.96 -2.85
N TRP A 105 -3.77 5.80 -2.30
CA TRP A 105 -4.33 6.68 -1.28
C TRP A 105 -4.35 5.92 0.05
N ASN A 106 -3.60 6.42 1.01
CA ASN A 106 -3.38 5.78 2.30
C ASN A 106 -3.91 6.69 3.41
N TYR A 107 -4.72 6.14 4.30
CA TYR A 107 -5.30 6.86 5.42
C TYR A 107 -5.19 6.04 6.71
N VAL A 108 -4.86 6.73 7.80
CA VAL A 108 -5.08 6.23 9.17
C VAL A 108 -6.22 7.04 9.76
N LEU A 109 -7.20 6.32 10.29
CA LEU A 109 -8.29 6.91 11.06
C LEU A 109 -8.15 6.53 12.52
N LYS A 110 -8.61 7.41 13.41
CA LYS A 110 -8.87 7.11 14.82
C LYS A 110 -10.29 7.57 15.13
N ASN A 111 -11.11 6.69 15.69
CA ASN A 111 -12.52 7.01 16.02
C ASN A 111 -13.29 7.66 14.84
N LYS A 112 -13.13 7.10 13.64
CA LYS A 112 -13.77 7.61 12.40
C LYS A 112 -13.35 9.02 11.98
N GLN A 113 -12.20 9.52 12.42
CA GLN A 113 -11.59 10.73 11.90
C GLN A 113 -10.26 10.42 11.26
N VAL A 114 -10.00 10.98 10.07
CA VAL A 114 -8.70 10.86 9.41
C VAL A 114 -7.66 11.66 10.19
N ILE A 115 -6.72 10.96 10.82
CA ILE A 115 -5.61 11.56 11.57
C ILE A 115 -4.30 11.56 10.77
N HIS A 116 -4.19 10.69 9.76
CA HIS A 116 -3.06 10.69 8.85
C HIS A 116 -3.49 10.32 7.43
N LYS A 117 -2.88 10.97 6.44
CA LYS A 117 -3.03 10.64 5.03
C LYS A 117 -1.71 10.76 4.26
N GLN A 118 -1.52 9.86 3.30
CA GLN A 118 -0.50 9.95 2.26
C GLN A 118 -1.12 9.56 0.93
N GLU A 119 -1.01 10.45 -0.03
CA GLU A 119 -1.73 10.36 -1.29
C GLU A 119 -0.74 10.31 -2.44
N ARG A 120 -1.12 9.58 -3.48
CA ARG A 120 -0.39 9.55 -4.75
C ARG A 120 1.04 9.05 -4.58
N THR A 121 1.23 8.10 -3.67
CA THR A 121 2.52 7.51 -3.36
C THR A 121 2.69 6.13 -3.98
N PHE A 122 3.94 5.74 -4.23
CA PHE A 122 4.30 4.38 -4.65
C PHE A 122 4.30 3.39 -3.49
N ASP A 123 4.63 3.86 -2.28
CA ASP A 123 4.48 3.07 -1.05
C ASP A 123 3.03 3.11 -0.55
N TYR A 124 2.68 2.09 0.23
CA TYR A 124 1.35 1.95 0.79
C TYR A 124 1.37 1.52 2.23
N PHE A 125 0.31 1.87 2.96
CA PHE A 125 0.17 1.47 4.35
C PHE A 125 -0.17 -0.01 4.41
N TYR A 126 0.73 -0.80 4.99
CA TYR A 126 0.65 -2.25 5.02
C TYR A 126 -0.01 -2.73 6.31
N ALA A 127 0.42 -2.23 7.46
CA ALA A 127 -0.12 -2.64 8.75
C ALA A 127 -0.03 -1.52 9.79
N LEU A 128 -0.92 -1.59 10.78
CA LEU A 128 -1.06 -0.58 11.83
C LEU A 128 -1.27 -1.27 13.18
N TYR A 129 -0.57 -0.80 14.21
CA TYR A 129 -0.67 -1.34 15.55
C TYR A 129 -0.68 -0.22 16.58
N SER A 130 -1.70 -0.19 17.45
CA SER A 130 -1.69 0.67 18.64
C SER A 130 -0.55 0.24 19.57
N LEU A 131 0.21 1.22 20.06
CA LEU A 131 1.25 1.00 21.06
C LEU A 131 0.80 1.47 22.44
N ASP A 132 0.26 2.68 22.53
CA ASP A 132 -0.39 3.22 23.72
C ASP A 132 -1.51 4.20 23.30
N GLN A 133 -2.06 4.97 24.24
CA GLN A 133 -3.20 5.86 24.00
C GLN A 133 -2.92 6.98 22.98
N HIS A 134 -1.64 7.29 22.73
CA HIS A 134 -1.24 8.41 21.88
C HIS A 134 -0.29 8.02 20.76
N ARG A 135 0.14 6.75 20.70
CA ARG A 135 1.14 6.28 19.73
C ARG A 135 0.70 5.03 19.01
N TYR A 136 1.06 4.99 17.74
CA TYR A 136 0.88 3.83 16.88
C TYR A 136 2.13 3.54 16.05
N LEU A 137 2.31 2.26 15.75
CA LEU A 137 3.27 1.72 14.81
C LEU A 137 2.59 1.60 13.44
N LEU A 138 3.13 2.29 12.44
CA LEU A 138 2.72 2.15 11.05
C LEU A 138 3.81 1.45 10.25
N ILE A 139 3.46 0.35 9.60
CA ILE A 139 4.31 -0.35 8.64
C ILE A 139 3.88 0.06 7.24
N LYS A 140 4.79 0.66 6.49
CA LYS A 140 4.64 0.96 5.07
C LYS A 140 5.37 -0.10 4.25
N ARG A 141 4.88 -0.35 3.04
CA ARG A 141 5.53 -1.22 2.06
C ARG A 141 5.65 -0.51 0.73
N MET A 142 6.81 -0.65 0.12
CA MET A 142 7.08 -0.27 -1.25
C MET A 142 7.46 -1.52 -2.03
N ASP A 143 6.86 -1.67 -3.20
CA ASP A 143 7.15 -2.76 -4.12
C ASP A 143 7.77 -2.17 -5.39
N GLU A 144 9.03 -2.51 -5.65
CA GLU A 144 9.72 -2.23 -6.89
C GLU A 144 9.84 -3.51 -7.74
N LEU A 145 10.35 -3.36 -8.96
CA LEU A 145 10.46 -4.48 -9.89
C LEU A 145 11.31 -5.63 -9.33
N SER A 146 12.43 -5.33 -8.67
CA SER A 146 13.37 -6.35 -8.22
C SER A 146 13.38 -6.58 -6.71
N PHE A 147 12.85 -5.65 -5.92
CA PHE A 147 12.86 -5.74 -4.47
C PHE A 147 11.61 -5.12 -3.86
N SER A 148 11.37 -5.47 -2.61
CA SER A 148 10.36 -4.81 -1.78
C SER A 148 11.00 -4.34 -0.48
N CYS A 149 10.54 -3.20 0.00
CA CYS A 149 10.98 -2.62 1.26
C CYS A 149 9.79 -2.43 2.20
N TYR A 150 9.89 -3.01 3.40
CA TYR A 150 9.05 -2.63 4.52
C TYR A 150 9.76 -1.54 5.34
N LYS A 151 9.03 -0.51 5.75
CA LYS A 151 9.50 0.55 6.65
C LYS A 151 8.56 0.66 7.83
N ALA A 152 9.12 0.73 9.04
CA ALA A 152 8.36 0.90 10.26
C ALA A 152 8.56 2.31 10.83
N HIS A 153 7.44 2.94 11.17
CA HIS A 153 7.37 4.31 11.68
C HIS A 153 6.63 4.34 13.01
N LEU A 154 7.07 5.23 13.90
CA LEU A 154 6.37 5.58 15.12
C LEU A 154 5.71 6.93 14.92
N TYR A 155 4.40 7.00 15.15
CA TYR A 155 3.65 8.24 15.09
C TYR A 155 2.97 8.53 16.42
N GLU A 156 2.81 9.82 16.69
CA GLU A 156 1.97 10.35 17.76
C GLU A 156 0.70 10.95 17.14
N ASP A 157 -0.44 10.80 17.81
CA ASP A 157 -1.77 11.18 17.30
C ASP A 157 -1.93 12.64 16.85
N ASN A 158 -0.96 13.52 17.16
CA ASN A 158 -0.99 14.95 16.86
C ASN A 158 0.24 15.47 16.10
N SER A 159 1.09 14.61 15.53
CA SER A 159 2.21 15.08 14.70
C SER A 159 1.67 15.59 13.35
N GLY A 160 1.45 16.90 13.24
CA GLY A 160 0.82 17.54 12.07
C GLY A 160 1.57 17.39 10.74
N LEU A 161 2.83 16.94 10.77
CA LEU A 161 3.63 16.63 9.58
C LEU A 161 4.32 15.29 9.75
N ILE A 162 4.18 14.44 8.74
CA ILE A 162 4.79 13.12 8.70
C ILE A 162 5.97 13.16 7.76
N ASP A 163 7.16 13.07 8.34
CA ASP A 163 8.38 12.85 7.59
C ASP A 163 8.41 11.38 7.14
N SER A 164 8.17 11.17 5.84
CA SER A 164 8.25 9.84 5.21
C SER A 164 9.65 9.22 5.33
N ASN A 165 10.69 10.02 5.60
CA ASN A 165 12.05 9.53 5.80
C ASN A 165 12.33 9.15 7.26
N ASN A 166 11.51 9.58 8.22
CA ASN A 166 11.68 9.27 9.64
C ASN A 166 11.09 7.89 9.99
N HIS A 167 11.76 6.84 9.50
CA HIS A 167 11.53 5.45 9.88
C HIS A 167 12.66 4.97 10.79
N PHE A 168 12.34 4.15 11.80
CA PHE A 168 13.35 3.61 12.71
C PHE A 168 13.85 2.23 12.27
N LEU A 169 13.14 1.56 11.35
CA LEU A 169 13.51 0.24 10.82
C LEU A 169 13.12 0.16 9.33
N SER A 170 14.06 -0.30 8.52
CA SER A 170 13.84 -0.68 7.12
C SER A 170 14.29 -2.12 6.88
N VAL A 171 13.46 -2.88 6.16
CA VAL A 171 13.75 -4.25 5.74
C VAL A 171 13.50 -4.34 4.25
N CYS A 172 14.57 -4.32 3.46
CA CYS A 172 14.55 -4.44 2.01
C CYS A 172 15.06 -5.82 1.59
N SER A 173 14.28 -6.51 0.75
CA SER A 173 14.60 -7.85 0.26
C SER A 173 14.34 -7.97 -1.22
N TRP A 174 15.20 -8.69 -1.93
CA TRP A 174 14.96 -9.10 -3.31
C TRP A 174 13.65 -9.90 -3.41
N THR A 175 12.82 -9.55 -4.39
CA THR A 175 11.53 -10.18 -4.65
C THR A 175 11.40 -10.69 -6.07
N ASN A 176 12.13 -10.15 -7.03
CA ASN A 176 12.28 -10.74 -8.35
C ASN A 176 13.75 -10.67 -8.75
N VAL A 177 14.37 -11.84 -8.91
CA VAL A 177 15.79 -11.97 -9.23
C VAL A 177 15.91 -12.77 -10.52
N ASP A 178 16.70 -12.25 -11.46
CA ASP A 178 17.15 -13.03 -12.59
C ASP A 178 18.31 -13.92 -12.13
N GLU A 179 18.04 -15.21 -11.93
CA GLU A 179 19.05 -16.15 -11.43
C GLU A 179 20.15 -16.42 -12.47
N SER A 180 19.97 -16.03 -13.74
CA SER A 180 21.04 -16.10 -14.75
C SER A 180 22.21 -15.18 -14.42
N LEU A 181 21.95 -14.06 -13.72
CA LEU A 181 22.99 -13.13 -13.25
C LEU A 181 23.77 -13.67 -12.04
N LEU A 182 23.29 -14.74 -11.39
CA LEU A 182 23.99 -15.41 -10.29
C LEU A 182 24.89 -16.55 -10.77
N GLN A 183 24.79 -16.94 -12.05
CA GLN A 183 25.63 -17.97 -12.63
C GLN A 183 26.86 -17.32 -13.30
N ASN A 184 27.98 -17.30 -12.58
CA ASN A 184 29.31 -17.07 -13.16
C ASN A 184 29.73 -18.26 -14.05
N ILE A 185 29.07 -18.48 -15.19
CA ILE A 185 29.49 -19.49 -16.17
C ILE A 185 29.40 -18.89 -17.57
N PRO A 186 30.53 -18.49 -18.19
CA PRO A 186 30.56 -18.20 -19.60
C PRO A 186 30.56 -19.55 -20.34
N SER A 187 29.38 -20.01 -20.76
CA SER A 187 29.29 -21.09 -21.75
C SER A 187 28.84 -20.49 -23.09
N PRO A 188 29.65 -20.56 -24.15
CA PRO A 188 29.40 -19.88 -25.41
C PRO A 188 28.47 -20.66 -26.36
N GLU A 189 27.48 -21.38 -25.82
CA GLU A 189 26.52 -22.15 -26.64
C GLU A 189 25.16 -22.22 -25.95
N SER A 190 24.28 -21.23 -26.18
CA SER A 190 22.83 -21.34 -25.89
C SER A 190 22.07 -20.09 -26.39
N ASP A 191 22.06 -19.83 -27.69
CA ASP A 191 21.17 -18.81 -28.29
C ASP A 191 19.71 -19.29 -28.46
N GLN A 192 19.35 -20.41 -27.83
CA GLN A 192 17.98 -20.90 -27.79
C GLN A 192 17.67 -21.40 -26.37
N LEU A 193 16.62 -20.80 -25.77
CA LEU A 193 15.91 -21.25 -24.55
C LEU A 193 16.25 -20.55 -23.20
N HIS A 194 16.10 -19.23 -23.09
CA HIS A 194 16.15 -18.55 -21.78
C HIS A 194 14.94 -17.61 -21.58
N LYS A 195 13.79 -18.15 -21.17
CA LYS A 195 12.58 -17.36 -20.81
C LYS A 195 12.15 -17.48 -19.33
N ASP A 196 12.79 -18.34 -18.52
CA ASP A 196 12.30 -18.70 -17.17
C ASP A 196 13.31 -18.45 -16.03
N HIS A 197 14.25 -17.52 -16.18
CA HIS A 197 15.27 -17.25 -15.13
C HIS A 197 14.82 -16.27 -14.05
N LEU A 198 13.66 -15.63 -14.21
CA LEU A 198 13.14 -14.70 -13.21
C LEU A 198 12.40 -15.47 -12.11
N LYS A 199 13.03 -15.57 -10.94
CA LYS A 199 12.40 -16.19 -9.77
C LYS A 199 11.84 -15.14 -8.84
N SER A 200 10.59 -15.37 -8.45
CA SER A 200 9.90 -14.51 -7.50
C SER A 200 10.03 -15.05 -6.08
N TYR A 201 10.38 -14.16 -5.15
CA TYR A 201 10.55 -14.43 -3.74
C TYR A 201 9.56 -13.59 -2.94
N ALA A 202 8.99 -14.19 -1.89
CA ALA A 202 8.16 -13.42 -0.97
C ALA A 202 9.02 -12.38 -0.24
N PRO A 203 8.56 -11.13 -0.12
CA PRO A 203 9.31 -10.10 0.58
C PRO A 203 9.39 -10.41 2.07
N ILE A 204 10.50 -10.04 2.71
CA ILE A 204 10.71 -10.28 4.14
C ILE A 204 9.85 -9.28 4.95
N PRO A 205 8.78 -9.73 5.63
CA PRO A 205 7.88 -8.81 6.30
C PRO A 205 8.42 -8.39 7.66
N ILE A 206 8.20 -7.13 8.02
CA ILE A 206 8.24 -6.68 9.41
C ILE A 206 6.97 -7.21 10.11
N LYS A 207 7.15 -7.95 11.20
CA LYS A 207 6.07 -8.51 12.02
C LYS A 207 6.00 -7.77 13.35
N PHE A 208 4.79 -7.71 13.92
CA PHE A 208 4.56 -7.12 15.23
C PHE A 208 3.70 -8.04 16.10
N ASP A 209 4.19 -8.36 17.29
CA ASP A 209 3.43 -9.02 18.36
C ASP A 209 2.83 -7.95 19.27
N ALA A 210 1.52 -7.73 19.16
CA ALA A 210 0.81 -6.73 19.94
C ALA A 210 0.77 -7.04 21.44
N LYS A 211 0.78 -8.32 21.84
CA LYS A 211 0.73 -8.72 23.25
C LYS A 211 2.03 -8.35 23.97
N ASN A 212 3.17 -8.65 23.33
CA ASN A 212 4.48 -8.39 23.89
C ASN A 212 5.08 -7.04 23.45
N LYS A 213 4.37 -6.30 22.58
CA LYS A 213 4.84 -5.10 21.90
C LYS A 213 6.24 -5.32 21.30
N GLU A 214 6.38 -6.40 20.54
CA GLU A 214 7.67 -6.83 19.97
C GLU A 214 7.64 -6.72 18.45
N ILE A 215 8.60 -6.02 17.87
CA ILE A 215 8.80 -5.95 16.42
C ILE A 215 9.88 -6.95 16.00
N SER A 216 9.69 -7.64 14.88
CA SER A 216 10.67 -8.62 14.40
C SER A 216 10.68 -8.78 12.88
N TYR A 217 11.79 -9.31 12.38
CA TYR A 217 11.90 -9.81 11.02
C TYR A 217 12.91 -10.96 10.96
N SER A 218 12.80 -11.82 9.95
CA SER A 218 13.71 -12.95 9.77
C SER A 218 14.22 -13.02 8.34
N PHE A 219 15.53 -13.26 8.18
CA PHE A 219 16.18 -13.43 6.88
C PHE A 219 17.15 -14.60 6.94
N SER A 220 17.52 -15.14 5.78
CA SER A 220 18.58 -16.14 5.69
C SER A 220 19.90 -15.43 5.46
N ARG A 221 20.88 -15.72 6.30
CA ARG A 221 22.26 -15.24 6.15
C ARG A 221 22.83 -15.69 4.82
N GLN A 222 23.52 -14.81 4.10
CA GLN A 222 23.99 -15.15 2.75
C GLN A 222 25.14 -16.16 2.77
N SER A 223 26.01 -16.09 3.79
CA SER A 223 27.23 -16.93 3.87
C SER A 223 26.97 -18.42 4.10
N ASP A 224 25.91 -18.77 4.83
CA ASP A 224 25.64 -20.17 5.20
C ASP A 224 24.14 -20.56 5.14
N GLY A 225 23.28 -19.66 4.67
CA GLY A 225 21.83 -19.90 4.59
C GLY A 225 21.14 -19.94 5.95
N LYS A 226 21.83 -19.70 7.07
CA LYS A 226 21.25 -19.80 8.40
C LYS A 226 20.19 -18.72 8.60
N LYS A 227 19.02 -19.13 9.07
CA LYS A 227 17.94 -18.18 9.42
C LYS A 227 18.34 -17.36 10.65
N ILE A 228 18.37 -16.05 10.47
CA ILE A 228 18.55 -15.05 11.53
C ILE A 228 17.21 -14.38 11.78
N THR A 229 16.86 -14.22 13.06
CA THR A 229 15.70 -13.42 13.49
C THR A 229 16.18 -12.29 14.36
N ARG A 230 15.85 -11.06 13.95
CA ARG A 230 16.06 -9.87 14.77
C ARG A 230 14.72 -9.47 15.36
N LYS A 231 14.74 -9.12 16.64
CA LYS A 231 13.55 -8.72 17.40
C LYS A 231 13.89 -7.66 18.42
N ALA A 232 12.96 -6.75 18.67
CA ALA A 232 13.08 -5.74 19.71
C ALA A 232 11.74 -5.48 20.37
N ARG A 233 11.77 -5.35 21.69
CA ARG A 233 10.59 -4.94 22.47
C ARG A 233 10.49 -3.42 22.48
N TYR A 234 9.26 -2.92 22.50
CA TYR A 234 8.99 -1.50 22.71
C TYR A 234 9.38 -1.06 24.11
N LEU A 235 10.38 -0.19 24.23
CA LEU A 235 10.93 0.29 25.50
C LEU A 235 11.28 1.78 25.36
N HIS A 236 11.02 2.56 26.42
CA HIS A 236 11.35 4.00 26.47
C HIS A 236 10.86 4.82 25.26
N GLY A 237 9.70 4.46 24.71
CA GLY A 237 9.10 5.18 23.58
C GLY A 237 9.56 4.74 22.19
N GLY A 238 10.44 3.75 22.07
CA GLY A 238 10.96 3.30 20.78
C GLY A 238 11.31 1.81 20.70
N PHE A 239 11.90 1.42 19.57
CA PHE A 239 12.48 0.10 19.34
C PHE A 239 13.95 0.25 19.01
N VAL A 240 14.80 -0.61 19.58
CA VAL A 240 16.24 -0.68 19.22
C VAL A 240 16.45 -1.94 18.39
N ILE A 241 16.37 -1.79 17.07
CA ILE A 241 16.53 -2.88 16.10
C ILE A 241 17.27 -2.36 14.87
N LYS A 242 18.22 -3.14 14.37
CA LYS A 242 18.95 -2.78 13.14
C LYS A 242 18.08 -3.01 11.91
N SER A 243 18.24 -2.17 10.90
CA SER A 243 17.70 -2.39 9.56
C SER A 243 18.40 -3.56 8.85
N TYR A 244 17.79 -4.03 7.76
CA TYR A 244 18.35 -5.02 6.86
C TYR A 244 18.11 -4.61 5.42
N ASP A 245 19.16 -4.64 4.61
CA ASP A 245 19.07 -4.34 3.19
C ASP A 245 19.83 -5.38 2.38
N ALA A 246 19.09 -6.30 1.76
CA ALA A 246 19.66 -7.34 0.92
C ALA A 246 20.40 -6.80 -0.32
N ARG A 247 20.23 -5.51 -0.66
CA ARG A 247 20.87 -4.86 -1.82
C ARG A 247 22.30 -4.41 -1.52
N MET A 248 22.61 -4.14 -0.25
CA MET A 248 23.89 -3.56 0.16
C MET A 248 24.96 -4.60 0.50
N PHE A 249 24.61 -5.90 0.53
CA PHE A 249 25.50 -7.02 0.94
C PHE A 249 26.14 -6.87 2.34
N GLU A 250 25.69 -5.89 3.14
CA GLU A 250 26.15 -5.65 4.51
C GLU A 250 25.08 -6.15 5.50
N GLU A 251 25.48 -7.07 6.40
CA GLU A 251 24.62 -7.69 7.42
C GLU A 251 24.50 -6.86 8.72
#